data_AF-A0A8T5N1K5-F1
#
_entry.id   AF-A0A8T5N1K5-F1
#
_cell.length_a   1.000
_cell.length_b   1.000
_cell.length_c   1.000
_cell.angle_alpha   90.00
_cell.angle_beta   90.00
_cell.angle_gamma   90.00
#
_symmetry.space_group_name_H-M   'P 1'
#
loop_
_entity.id
_entity.type
_entity.pdbx_description
1 polymer ?
#
loop_
_entity_poly.entity_id
_entity_poly.type
_entity_poly.pdbx_seq_one_letter_code
_entity_poly.pdbx_strand_id
1 'polypeptide(L)'
;MSENCNKIHQLFKRMKKFHFRFNENEIPHNGIYIIFEKGEKAHRTDRIVRIGTHTGDDQLRSRLWQHFINKNKDRSIFRKNIGRALLNRNKDSFL
;
A
#
# COMPACT_ATOMS: atom_id res chain seq x y z
N MET A 1 -1.00 -17.28 -15.26
CA MET A 1 -0.54 -16.48 -14.09
C MET A 1 0.99 -16.46 -14.15
N SER A 2 1.68 -15.30 -14.12
CA SER A 2 3.11 -15.27 -14.46
C SER A 2 3.99 -15.94 -13.39
N GLU A 3 4.98 -16.71 -13.83
CA GLU A 3 5.95 -17.41 -12.96
C GLU A 3 6.68 -16.44 -12.03
N ASN A 4 7.01 -15.25 -12.53
CA ASN A 4 7.66 -14.18 -11.77
C ASN A 4 6.77 -13.70 -10.61
N CYS A 5 5.45 -13.58 -10.82
CA CYS A 5 4.53 -13.21 -9.75
C CYS A 5 4.56 -14.25 -8.61
N ASN A 6 4.57 -15.54 -8.95
CA ASN A 6 4.68 -16.62 -7.97
C ASN A 6 6.01 -16.57 -7.21
N LYS A 7 7.14 -16.39 -7.91
CA LYS A 7 8.47 -16.27 -7.29
C LYS A 7 8.53 -15.14 -6.27
N ILE A 8 7.98 -13.97 -6.61
CA ILE A 8 7.90 -12.82 -5.71
C ILE A 8 7.09 -13.15 -4.45
N HIS A 9 5.92 -13.79 -4.60
CA HIS A 9 5.10 -14.20 -3.47
C HIS A 9 5.83 -15.20 -2.55
N GLN A 10 6.51 -16.20 -3.11
CA GLN A 10 7.27 -17.18 -2.32
C GLN A 10 8.48 -16.56 -1.62
N LEU A 11 9.15 -15.59 -2.24
CA LEU A 11 10.28 -14.88 -1.64
C LEU A 11 9.84 -14.15 -0.38
N PHE A 12 8.80 -13.31 -0.47
CA PHE A 12 8.35 -12.49 0.65
C PHE A 12 7.57 -13.26 1.71
N LYS A 13 7.00 -14.43 1.37
CA LYS A 13 6.39 -15.34 2.36
C LYS A 13 7.32 -15.67 3.53
N ARG A 14 8.63 -15.77 3.27
CA ARG A 14 9.64 -16.20 4.26
C ARG A 14 10.20 -15.05 5.11
N MET A 15 9.88 -13.81 4.79
CA MET A 15 10.41 -12.65 5.52
C MET A 15 9.59 -12.34 6.78
N LYS A 16 10.22 -11.67 7.75
CA LYS A 16 9.53 -11.18 8.94
C LYS A 16 8.40 -10.22 8.52
N LYS A 17 7.19 -10.50 8.99
CA LYS A 17 6.02 -9.65 8.75
C LYS A 17 5.83 -8.70 9.92
N PHE A 18 5.57 -7.44 9.60
CA PHE A 18 5.25 -6.41 10.57
C PHE A 18 3.75 -6.13 10.55
N HIS A 19 3.18 -5.87 11.71
CA HIS A 19 1.80 -5.42 11.85
C HIS A 19 1.79 -3.96 12.28
N PHE A 20 0.69 -3.25 12.02
CA PHE A 20 0.56 -1.86 12.46
C PHE A 20 0.79 -1.72 13.98
N ARG A 21 1.42 -0.61 14.41
CA ARG A 21 2.13 -0.47 15.70
C ARG A 21 3.44 -1.28 15.77
N PHE A 22 4.13 -1.40 14.63
CA PHE A 22 5.46 -2.00 14.57
C PHE A 22 6.50 -1.10 15.25
N ASN A 23 7.60 -1.72 15.70
CA ASN A 23 8.76 -1.00 16.20
C ASN A 23 9.57 -0.42 15.04
N GLU A 24 9.63 0.91 14.93
CA GLU A 24 10.36 1.61 13.87
C GLU A 24 11.85 1.29 13.83
N ASN A 25 12.45 0.97 14.98
CA ASN A 25 13.88 0.67 15.08
C ASN A 25 14.25 -0.64 14.37
N GLU A 26 13.28 -1.53 14.15
CA GLU A 26 13.46 -2.76 13.38
C GLU A 26 13.39 -2.54 11.87
N ILE A 27 13.01 -1.34 11.44
CA ILE A 27 12.83 -0.98 10.04
C ILE A 27 14.07 -0.22 9.55
N PRO A 28 14.67 -0.58 8.40
CA PRO A 28 15.77 0.19 7.84
C PRO A 28 15.32 1.60 7.44
N HIS A 29 16.26 2.54 7.35
CA HIS A 29 15.96 3.91 6.93
C HIS A 29 15.57 4.01 5.44
N ASN A 30 16.15 3.13 4.61
CA ASN A 30 15.87 3.05 3.17
C ASN A 30 15.46 1.64 2.73
N GLY A 31 14.69 1.54 1.65
CA GLY A 31 14.38 0.26 1.01
C GLY A 31 13.00 0.16 0.37
N ILE A 32 12.56 -1.08 0.16
CA ILE A 32 11.29 -1.43 -0.45
C ILE A 32 10.38 -2.04 0.62
N TYR A 33 9.10 -1.68 0.61
CA TYR A 33 8.07 -2.28 1.44
C TYR A 33 7.06 -3.06 0.61
N ILE A 34 6.48 -4.08 1.23
CA ILE A 34 5.39 -4.88 0.69
C ILE A 34 4.21 -4.82 1.66
N ILE A 35 3.02 -4.54 1.14
CA ILE A 35 1.76 -4.57 1.89
C ILE A 35 0.96 -5.78 1.45
N PHE A 36 0.46 -6.51 2.43
CA PHE A 36 -0.44 -7.64 2.27
C PHE A 36 -1.85 -7.25 2.75
N GLU A 37 -2.87 -7.78 2.10
CA GLU A 37 -4.26 -7.66 2.56
C GLU A 37 -4.62 -8.83 3.47
N LYS A 38 -5.21 -8.53 4.62
CA LYS A 38 -5.52 -9.56 5.62
C LYS A 38 -6.71 -10.39 5.14
N GLY A 39 -6.53 -11.71 5.06
CA GLY A 39 -7.57 -12.64 4.64
C GLY A 39 -7.61 -12.92 3.15
N GLU A 40 -6.93 -12.12 2.32
CA GLU A 40 -6.76 -12.41 0.89
C GLU A 40 -5.54 -13.30 0.64
N LYS A 41 -5.70 -14.30 -0.22
CA LYS A 41 -4.64 -15.24 -0.58
C LYS A 41 -4.31 -15.17 -2.06
N ALA A 42 -3.03 -15.27 -2.38
CA ALA A 42 -2.52 -15.47 -3.73
C ALA A 42 -1.31 -16.40 -3.66
N HIS A 43 -1.13 -17.29 -4.65
CA HIS A 43 0.03 -18.19 -4.71
C HIS A 43 0.26 -19.01 -3.41
N ARG A 44 -0.82 -19.46 -2.76
CA ARG A 44 -0.79 -20.19 -1.48
C ARG A 44 -0.13 -19.40 -0.33
N THR A 45 -0.12 -18.07 -0.42
CA THR A 45 0.37 -17.14 0.61
C THR A 45 -0.54 -15.91 0.66
N ASP A 46 -0.21 -14.92 1.49
CA ASP A 46 -0.96 -13.66 1.59
C ASP A 46 -0.83 -12.86 0.28
N ARG A 47 -1.93 -12.25 -0.16
CA ARG A 47 -1.95 -11.47 -1.39
C ARG A 47 -1.17 -10.17 -1.22
N ILE A 48 -0.18 -9.96 -2.08
CA ILE A 48 0.52 -8.68 -2.19
C ILE A 48 -0.44 -7.69 -2.87
N VAL A 49 -0.79 -6.62 -2.15
CA VAL A 49 -1.64 -5.53 -2.67
C VAL A 49 -0.86 -4.28 -3.03
N ARG A 50 0.37 -4.16 -2.54
CA ARG A 50 1.28 -3.07 -2.91
C ARG A 50 2.72 -3.46 -2.69
N ILE A 51 3.57 -3.08 -3.63
CA ILE A 51 5.02 -2.99 -3.48
C ILE A 51 5.37 -1.52 -3.69
N GLY A 52 6.17 -0.93 -2.81
CA GLY A 52 6.53 0.49 -2.93
C GLY A 52 7.82 0.83 -2.21
N THR A 53 8.22 2.08 -2.33
CA THR A 53 9.40 2.65 -1.68
C THR A 53 9.09 4.08 -1.21
N HIS A 54 10.10 4.78 -0.71
CA HIS A 54 10.02 6.15 -0.23
C HIS A 54 10.68 7.12 -1.23
N THR A 55 10.36 8.40 -1.08
CA THR A 55 10.96 9.49 -1.85
C THR A 55 11.95 10.24 -0.96
N GLY A 56 13.16 10.48 -1.44
CA GLY A 56 14.24 11.06 -0.64
C GLY A 56 14.88 10.06 0.32
N ASP A 57 16.05 10.40 0.82
CA ASP A 57 16.85 9.54 1.68
C ASP A 57 16.28 9.46 3.10
N ASP A 58 16.39 8.27 3.68
CA ASP A 58 15.98 7.88 5.03
C ASP A 58 14.48 8.02 5.34
N GLN A 59 13.65 8.04 4.30
CA GLN A 59 12.20 8.29 4.40
C GLN A 59 11.33 7.03 4.52
N LEU A 60 11.89 5.81 4.60
CA LEU A 60 11.08 4.58 4.60
C LEU A 60 10.12 4.52 5.80
N ARG A 61 10.61 4.83 7.01
CA ARG A 61 9.82 4.75 8.25
C ARG A 61 8.62 5.72 8.23
N SER A 62 8.88 6.98 7.86
CA SER A 62 7.85 8.00 7.67
C SER A 62 6.82 7.56 6.63
N ARG A 63 7.28 7.01 5.51
CA ARG A 63 6.40 6.51 4.44
C ARG A 63 5.49 5.38 4.91
N LEU A 64 6.02 4.43 5.69
CA LEU A 64 5.22 3.34 6.26
C LEU A 64 4.15 3.87 7.22
N TRP A 65 4.51 4.78 8.13
CA TRP A 65 3.54 5.40 9.04
C TRP A 65 2.43 6.17 8.33
N GLN A 66 2.77 6.90 7.26
CA GLN A 66 1.78 7.62 6.47
C GLN A 66 0.70 6.71 5.88
N HIS A 67 1.03 5.47 5.51
CA HIS A 67 0.02 4.52 4.99
C HIS A 67 -1.00 4.10 6.04
N PHE A 68 -0.63 4.10 7.33
CA PHE A 68 -1.49 3.59 8.39
C PHE A 68 -2.12 4.68 9.27
N ILE A 69 -1.40 5.76 9.59
CA ILE A 69 -1.95 6.92 10.34
C ILE A 69 -2.73 7.83 9.41
N ASN A 70 -2.14 8.20 8.27
CA ASN A 70 -2.72 9.17 7.35
C ASN A 70 -3.55 8.46 6.29
N LYS A 71 -4.70 7.89 6.69
CA LYS A 71 -5.83 7.65 5.78
C LYS A 71 -6.41 8.99 5.31
N ASN A 72 -5.61 9.81 4.63
CA ASN A 72 -6.11 10.99 3.96
C ASN A 72 -6.93 10.49 2.77
N LYS A 73 -8.24 10.38 2.99
CA LYS A 73 -9.17 9.85 2.01
C LYS A 73 -9.13 10.65 0.70
N ASP A 74 -8.77 11.93 0.80
CA ASP A 74 -8.72 12.90 -0.29
C ASP A 74 -7.47 12.76 -1.17
N ARG A 75 -6.50 11.92 -0.78
CA ARG A 75 -5.36 11.56 -1.64
C ARG A 75 -5.61 10.39 -2.58
N SER A 76 -6.78 9.74 -2.51
CA SER A 76 -7.12 8.71 -3.50
C SER A 76 -7.60 9.35 -4.79
N ILE A 77 -6.77 9.25 -5.83
CA ILE A 77 -7.14 9.69 -7.18
C ILE A 77 -8.37 8.95 -7.71
N PHE A 78 -8.52 7.67 -7.38
CA PHE A 78 -9.68 6.87 -7.73
C PHE A 78 -10.97 7.42 -7.11
N ARG A 79 -10.98 7.67 -5.79
CA ARG A 79 -12.16 8.27 -5.13
C ARG A 79 -12.46 9.68 -5.64
N LYS A 80 -11.43 10.47 -5.96
CA LYS A 80 -11.59 11.80 -6.59
C LYS A 80 -12.29 11.71 -7.94
N ASN A 81 -11.87 10.77 -8.79
CA ASN A 81 -12.46 10.60 -10.12
C ASN A 81 -13.91 10.07 -10.05
N ILE A 82 -14.19 9.11 -9.17
CA ILE A 82 -15.57 8.65 -8.92
C ILE A 82 -16.44 9.80 -8.40
N GLY A 83 -15.95 10.57 -7.42
CA GLY A 83 -16.67 11.73 -6.89
C GLY A 83 -16.99 12.76 -7.97
N ARG A 84 -16.01 13.09 -8.82
CA ARG A 84 -16.22 13.98 -9.97
C ARG A 84 -17.26 13.46 -10.96
N ALA A 85 -17.25 12.16 -11.27
CA ALA A 85 -18.25 11.57 -12.16
C ALA A 85 -19.68 11.67 -11.58
N LEU A 86 -19.83 11.45 -10.27
CA LEU A 86 -21.12 11.56 -9.57
C LEU A 86 -21.64 13.00 -9.54
N LEU A 87 -20.77 13.96 -9.21
CA LEU A 87 -21.09 15.39 -9.21
C LEU A 87 -21.48 15.88 -10.62
N ASN A 88 -20.75 15.46 -11.65
CA ASN A 88 -21.07 15.79 -13.04
C ASN A 88 -22.43 15.22 -13.47
N ARG A 89 -22.73 13.96 -13.11
CA ARG A 89 -24.04 13.34 -13.35
C ARG A 89 -25.19 14.13 -12.71
N ASN A 90 -24.96 14.67 -11.51
CA ASN A 90 -25.95 15.44 -10.77
C ASN A 90 -26.02 16.92 -11.18
N LYS A 91 -25.16 17.38 -12.12
CA LYS A 91 -24.98 18.80 -12.48
C LYS A 91 -24.75 19.68 -11.25
N ASP A 92 -23.97 19.18 -10.30
CA ASP A 92 -23.67 19.88 -9.06
C ASP A 92 -22.81 21.12 -9.33
N SER A 93 -23.17 22.27 -8.75
CA SER A 93 -22.48 23.56 -8.94
C SER A 93 -21.07 23.62 -8.37
N PHE A 94 -20.68 22.65 -7.53
CA PHE A 94 -19.33 22.54 -7.00
C PHE A 94 -18.29 22.12 -8.06
N LEU A 95 -18.72 21.44 -9.13
CA LEU A 95 -17.84 20.86 -10.14
C LEU A 95 -17.57 21.81 -11.30
#